data_AF-A0A9P0M165-F1
#
_entry.id   AF-A0A9P0M165-F1
#
_cell.length_a   1.000
_cell.length_b   1.000
_cell.length_c   1.000
_cell.angle_alpha   90.00
_cell.angle_beta   90.00
_cell.angle_gamma   90.00
#
_symmetry.space_group_name_H-M   'P 1'
#
loop_
_entity.id
_entity.type
_entity.pdbx_description
1 polymer ?
#
loop_
_entity_poly.entity_id
_entity_poly.type
_entity_poly.pdbx_seq_one_letter_code
_entity_poly.pdbx_strand_id
1 'polypeptide(L)'
;MFVRRMLATLCILMLAAINLLDSISCSQLRKPTDNCSSATDIDSSCLYPSYFSYFCVLILIASSLPACISYLWKGFFMFLIAVAQCVVNILVLGPTLDCEELMKHWTSLTQGKYTLSGLLLTATLALVFLARHMEKVTRVLFLWRCEVEQQRDCAEEMRRRNEALVYNILPPHVATHFMGKNRKFDELYSQSYAEVGVMFASIPNFSEFYSEESINNQGLECLRFLNEVISDFDALLELPQFQDVIKIKTIGSTYMAASGLTPSRQVKPEDPINVRWMHLALLVEFALELKKALQSINEQSFNHFELKFGINHGPITAGVIGASKPHYDIWGNTVNVASRMESTGKTGCIQVTQETMEILNHFGYQFEQRGMVTVKGKGQLMTYYLVGKATKTTPPTAPVSPIIGSNGMETLNEEDESHDSPTSKSEDKTVIECSDRMDDDVFTSEPEMSSEQTLITKGVELKDSTENTLLLSDT
;
A
#
# COMPACT_ATOMS: atom_id res chain seq x y z
N MET A 1 25.00 -12.19 -18.29
CA MET A 1 24.61 -13.60 -18.00
C MET A 1 25.05 -14.58 -19.10
N PHE A 2 24.85 -14.27 -20.39
CA PHE A 2 25.25 -15.11 -21.53
C PHE A 2 26.77 -15.44 -21.60
N VAL A 3 27.63 -14.44 -21.45
CA VAL A 3 29.10 -14.60 -21.48
C VAL A 3 29.60 -15.59 -20.41
N ARG A 4 29.07 -15.50 -19.18
CA ARG A 4 29.41 -16.42 -18.08
C ARG A 4 29.01 -17.87 -18.38
N ARG A 5 27.91 -18.08 -19.12
CA ARG A 5 27.45 -19.41 -19.55
C ARG A 5 28.40 -20.00 -20.59
N MET A 6 28.74 -19.22 -21.62
CA MET A 6 29.66 -19.63 -22.67
C MET A 6 31.07 -19.95 -22.14
N LEU A 7 31.57 -19.13 -21.22
CA LEU A 7 32.88 -19.34 -20.61
C LEU A 7 32.92 -20.61 -19.75
N ALA A 8 31.89 -20.85 -18.93
CA ALA A 8 31.79 -22.06 -18.14
C ALA A 8 31.72 -23.33 -19.01
N THR A 9 30.92 -23.31 -20.09
CA THR A 9 30.84 -24.45 -21.03
C THR A 9 32.16 -24.68 -21.76
N LEU A 10 32.85 -23.61 -22.17
CA LEU A 10 34.14 -23.70 -22.84
C LEU A 10 35.19 -24.31 -21.92
N CYS A 11 35.27 -23.88 -20.65
CA CYS A 11 36.21 -24.44 -19.68
C CYS A 11 35.99 -25.94 -19.45
N ILE A 12 34.73 -26.39 -19.32
CA ILE A 12 34.40 -27.80 -19.15
C ILE A 12 34.83 -28.63 -20.37
N LEU A 13 34.54 -28.14 -21.58
CA LEU A 13 34.93 -28.81 -22.82
C LEU A 13 36.45 -28.88 -22.98
N MET A 14 37.17 -27.81 -22.62
CA MET A 14 38.63 -27.79 -22.62
C MET A 14 39.22 -28.80 -21.63
N LEU A 15 38.71 -28.86 -20.40
CA LEU A 15 39.17 -29.83 -19.40
C LEU A 15 38.89 -31.28 -19.82
N ALA A 16 37.72 -31.54 -20.42
CA ALA A 16 37.39 -32.86 -20.98
C ALA A 16 38.31 -33.23 -22.15
N ALA A 17 38.59 -32.30 -23.06
CA ALA A 17 39.49 -32.53 -24.18
C ALA A 17 40.92 -32.83 -23.72
N ILE A 18 41.44 -32.06 -22.75
CA ILE A 18 42.77 -32.29 -22.16
C ILE A 18 42.83 -33.69 -21.53
N ASN A 19 41.84 -34.07 -20.71
CA ASN A 19 41.82 -35.39 -20.07
C ASN A 19 41.75 -36.55 -21.08
N LEU A 20 41.02 -36.39 -22.18
CA LEU A 20 40.96 -37.37 -23.28
C LEU A 20 42.30 -37.47 -24.02
N LEU A 21 42.93 -36.34 -24.33
CA LEU A 21 44.24 -36.29 -25.01
C LEU A 21 45.34 -36.93 -24.15
N ASP A 22 45.36 -36.66 -22.84
CA ASP A 22 46.31 -37.26 -21.91
C ASP A 22 46.08 -38.78 -21.79
N SER A 23 44.82 -39.22 -21.76
CA SER A 23 44.46 -40.64 -21.75
C SER A 23 44.96 -41.35 -23.03
N ILE A 24 44.77 -40.74 -24.20
CA ILE A 24 45.25 -41.31 -25.48
C ILE A 24 46.78 -41.32 -25.53
N SER A 25 47.44 -40.26 -25.07
CA SER A 25 48.90 -40.13 -25.10
C SER A 25 49.59 -41.16 -24.21
N CYS A 26 49.02 -41.46 -23.03
CA CYS A 26 49.48 -42.54 -22.15
C CYS A 26 49.48 -43.92 -22.86
N SER A 27 48.49 -44.20 -23.72
CA SER A 27 48.46 -45.46 -24.47
C SER A 27 49.59 -45.59 -25.51
N GLN A 28 49.97 -44.50 -26.18
CA GLN A 28 51.01 -44.53 -27.22
C GLN A 28 52.41 -44.70 -26.65
N LEU A 29 52.62 -44.32 -25.39
CA LEU A 29 53.90 -44.51 -24.69
C LEU A 29 54.17 -45.98 -24.31
N ARG A 30 53.19 -46.88 -24.37
CA ARG A 30 53.35 -48.30 -24.00
C ARG A 30 53.40 -49.19 -25.26
N LYS A 31 54.53 -49.83 -25.55
CA LYS A 31 54.65 -50.78 -26.69
C LYS A 31 53.94 -52.13 -26.39
N PRO A 32 53.39 -52.84 -27.40
CA PRO A 32 52.49 -53.98 -27.20
C PRO A 32 53.13 -55.30 -26.72
N THR A 33 54.45 -55.33 -26.50
CA THR A 33 55.22 -56.58 -26.39
C THR A 33 55.80 -56.90 -25.01
N ASP A 34 55.58 -56.07 -23.99
CA ASP A 34 56.21 -56.29 -22.69
C ASP A 34 55.23 -56.92 -21.70
N ASN A 35 55.60 -58.11 -21.18
CA ASN A 35 55.03 -58.66 -19.96
C ASN A 35 54.93 -57.55 -18.90
N CYS A 36 53.82 -57.48 -18.15
CA CYS A 36 53.55 -56.41 -17.17
C CYS A 36 54.62 -56.27 -16.06
N SER A 37 55.69 -57.07 -16.08
CA SER A 37 56.83 -57.13 -15.17
C SER A 37 58.06 -56.29 -15.56
N SER A 38 58.15 -55.72 -16.77
CA SER A 38 59.32 -54.92 -17.20
C SER A 38 59.06 -53.41 -17.08
N ALA A 39 59.11 -52.90 -15.86
CA ALA A 39 58.86 -51.49 -15.53
C ALA A 39 60.12 -50.60 -15.62
N THR A 40 60.92 -50.68 -16.69
CA THR A 40 62.18 -49.91 -16.80
C THR A 40 62.16 -48.73 -17.76
N ASP A 41 61.13 -48.54 -18.60
CA ASP A 41 61.02 -47.38 -19.51
C ASP A 41 59.57 -46.85 -19.65
N ILE A 42 58.83 -46.73 -18.53
CA ILE A 42 57.48 -46.14 -18.54
C ILE A 42 57.53 -44.77 -17.88
N ASP A 43 57.10 -43.72 -18.58
CA ASP A 43 56.95 -42.38 -18.01
C ASP A 43 56.03 -42.42 -16.78
N SER A 44 56.46 -41.78 -15.69
CA SER A 44 55.81 -41.82 -14.37
C SER A 44 54.32 -41.44 -14.39
N SER A 45 53.91 -40.66 -15.39
CA SER A 45 52.55 -40.20 -15.64
C SER A 45 51.56 -41.31 -16.05
N CYS A 46 52.05 -42.45 -16.57
CA CYS A 46 51.22 -43.53 -17.11
C CYS A 46 51.22 -44.81 -16.23
N LEU A 47 51.79 -44.74 -15.02
CA LEU A 47 51.87 -45.86 -14.09
C LEU A 47 50.51 -46.26 -13.48
N TYR A 48 49.57 -45.32 -13.39
CA TYR A 48 48.25 -45.51 -12.80
C TYR A 48 47.13 -44.95 -13.71
N PRO A 49 46.76 -45.66 -14.79
CA PRO A 49 45.76 -45.21 -15.76
C PRO A 49 44.34 -45.01 -15.19
N SER A 50 44.02 -45.63 -14.04
CA SER A 50 42.74 -45.42 -13.33
C SER A 50 42.48 -43.95 -12.92
N TYR A 51 43.52 -43.12 -12.71
CA TYR A 51 43.35 -41.71 -12.33
C TYR A 51 42.64 -40.86 -13.37
N PHE A 52 42.78 -41.17 -14.66
CA PHE A 52 42.09 -40.43 -15.72
C PHE A 52 40.57 -40.57 -15.60
N SER A 53 40.08 -41.75 -15.21
CA SER A 53 38.66 -41.99 -14.95
C SER A 53 38.15 -41.22 -13.73
N TYR A 54 38.96 -41.13 -12.66
CA TYR A 54 38.60 -40.31 -11.48
C TYR A 54 38.58 -38.81 -11.81
N PHE A 55 39.52 -38.32 -12.62
CA PHE A 55 39.52 -36.94 -13.07
C PHE A 55 38.34 -36.63 -13.98
N CYS A 56 37.93 -37.57 -14.83
CA CYS A 56 36.69 -37.45 -15.61
C CYS A 56 35.45 -37.32 -14.71
N VAL A 57 35.36 -38.03 -13.59
CA VAL A 57 34.27 -37.85 -12.61
C VAL A 57 34.27 -36.44 -12.02
N LEU A 58 35.45 -35.87 -11.71
CA LEU A 58 35.55 -34.48 -11.25
C LEU A 58 35.09 -33.47 -12.31
N ILE A 59 35.42 -33.70 -13.58
CA ILE A 59 34.94 -32.88 -14.71
C ILE A 59 33.41 -32.99 -14.82
N LEU A 60 32.83 -34.17 -14.68
CA LEU A 60 31.38 -34.38 -14.67
C LEU A 60 30.72 -33.64 -13.50
N ILE A 61 31.28 -33.71 -12.29
CA ILE A 61 30.80 -32.95 -11.12
C ILE A 61 30.85 -31.44 -11.43
N ALA A 62 31.99 -30.94 -11.93
CA ALA A 62 32.16 -29.53 -12.29
C ALA A 62 31.14 -29.08 -13.35
N SER A 63 30.76 -29.96 -14.29
CA SER A 63 29.75 -29.68 -15.31
C SER A 63 28.30 -29.66 -14.81
N SER A 64 28.03 -30.27 -13.64
CA SER A 64 26.70 -30.25 -13.00
C SER A 64 26.40 -28.92 -12.29
N LEU A 65 27.43 -28.22 -11.81
CA LEU A 65 27.35 -27.02 -10.97
C LEU A 65 26.78 -25.75 -11.64
N PRO A 66 26.99 -25.44 -12.93
CA PRO A 66 26.54 -24.18 -13.52
C PRO A 66 25.02 -24.01 -13.49
N ALA A 67 24.48 -23.20 -12.58
CA ALA A 67 23.04 -23.10 -12.32
C ALA A 67 22.18 -22.58 -13.50
N CYS A 68 22.80 -22.03 -14.56
CA CYS A 68 22.09 -21.29 -15.60
C CYS A 68 22.04 -21.97 -17.00
N ILE A 69 22.40 -23.24 -17.10
CA ILE A 69 22.29 -24.03 -18.34
C ILE A 69 21.11 -25.00 -18.18
N SER A 70 20.31 -25.16 -19.24
CA SER A 70 19.24 -26.18 -19.27
C SER A 70 19.79 -27.57 -18.99
N TYR A 71 19.09 -28.34 -18.16
CA TYR A 71 19.47 -29.71 -17.80
C TYR A 71 19.62 -30.61 -19.02
N LEU A 72 18.90 -30.35 -20.13
CA LEU A 72 19.02 -31.11 -21.38
C LEU A 72 20.42 -30.95 -21.99
N TRP A 73 20.91 -29.70 -22.06
CA TRP A 73 22.26 -29.42 -22.56
C TRP A 73 23.34 -29.94 -21.61
N LYS A 74 23.14 -29.81 -20.29
CA LYS A 74 24.07 -30.39 -19.31
C LYS A 74 24.14 -31.92 -19.43
N GLY A 75 22.98 -32.57 -19.52
CA GLY A 75 22.89 -34.01 -19.68
C GLY A 75 23.53 -34.48 -20.97
N PHE A 76 23.32 -33.76 -22.07
CA PHE A 76 23.96 -34.05 -23.35
C PHE A 76 25.49 -33.97 -23.26
N PHE A 77 26.05 -32.89 -22.69
CA PHE A 77 27.50 -32.77 -22.53
C PHE A 77 28.09 -33.80 -21.57
N MET A 78 27.42 -34.08 -20.43
CA MET A 78 27.87 -35.11 -19.49
C MET A 78 27.85 -36.51 -20.11
N PHE A 79 26.81 -36.84 -20.88
CA PHE A 79 26.73 -38.11 -21.59
C PHE A 79 27.81 -38.22 -22.68
N LEU A 80 28.05 -37.16 -23.45
CA LEU A 80 29.08 -37.15 -24.49
C LEU A 80 30.49 -37.36 -23.91
N ILE A 81 30.83 -36.64 -22.84
CA ILE A 81 32.12 -36.77 -22.13
C ILE A 81 32.25 -38.19 -21.57
N ALA A 82 31.19 -38.72 -20.95
CA ALA A 82 31.21 -40.05 -20.36
C ALA A 82 31.37 -41.17 -21.40
N VAL A 83 30.65 -41.10 -22.52
CA VAL A 83 30.78 -42.08 -23.62
C VAL A 83 32.17 -42.02 -24.23
N ALA A 84 32.72 -40.82 -24.47
CA ALA A 84 34.07 -40.66 -24.99
C ALA A 84 35.11 -41.30 -24.05
N GLN A 85 35.01 -41.06 -22.74
CA GLN A 85 35.91 -41.67 -21.76
C GLN A 85 35.73 -43.19 -21.65
N CYS A 86 34.50 -43.71 -21.73
CA CYS A 86 34.25 -45.16 -21.76
C CYS A 86 34.87 -45.83 -23.00
N VAL A 87 34.78 -45.21 -24.17
CA VAL A 87 35.40 -45.70 -25.41
C VAL A 87 36.92 -45.75 -25.26
N VAL A 88 37.53 -44.68 -24.71
CA VAL A 88 38.97 -44.65 -24.42
C VAL A 88 39.36 -45.71 -23.40
N ASN A 89 38.61 -45.88 -22.31
CA ASN A 89 38.88 -46.89 -21.28
C ASN A 89 38.84 -48.33 -21.83
N ILE A 90 37.91 -48.65 -22.74
CA ILE A 90 37.73 -50.00 -23.28
C ILE A 90 38.69 -50.28 -24.44
N LEU A 91 38.78 -49.38 -25.42
CA LEU A 91 39.52 -49.63 -26.67
C LEU A 91 41.00 -49.23 -26.58
N VAL A 92 41.32 -48.18 -25.84
CA VAL A 92 42.65 -47.55 -25.84
C VAL A 92 43.43 -47.92 -24.59
N LEU A 93 42.82 -47.75 -23.41
CA LEU A 93 43.43 -48.03 -22.11
C LEU A 93 43.25 -49.49 -21.65
N GLY A 94 42.44 -50.29 -22.34
CA GLY A 94 42.11 -51.67 -21.96
C GLY A 94 43.33 -52.53 -21.59
N PRO A 95 44.36 -52.64 -22.45
CA PRO A 95 45.57 -53.41 -22.13
C PRO A 95 46.35 -52.87 -20.93
N THR A 96 46.35 -51.55 -20.73
CA THR A 96 47.09 -50.89 -19.64
C THR A 96 46.41 -51.05 -18.29
N LEU A 97 45.07 -51.03 -18.26
CA LEU A 97 44.25 -51.25 -17.08
C LEU A 97 44.30 -52.72 -16.64
N ASP A 98 44.30 -53.66 -17.59
CA ASP A 98 44.45 -55.09 -17.31
C ASP A 98 45.83 -55.38 -16.65
N CYS A 99 46.90 -54.65 -17.02
CA CYS A 99 48.20 -54.73 -16.32
C CYS A 99 48.18 -54.10 -14.92
N GLU A 100 47.48 -52.96 -14.70
CA GLU A 100 47.35 -52.33 -13.38
C GLU A 100 46.63 -53.29 -12.39
N GLU A 101 45.60 -53.99 -12.86
CA GLU A 101 44.85 -54.98 -12.09
C GLU A 101 45.72 -56.20 -11.71
N LEU A 102 46.54 -56.68 -12.65
CA LEU A 102 47.49 -57.76 -12.42
C LEU A 102 48.55 -57.38 -11.36
N MET A 103 49.05 -56.14 -11.41
CA MET A 103 50.07 -55.63 -10.48
C MET A 103 49.52 -55.40 -9.06
N LYS A 104 48.21 -55.09 -8.93
CA LYS A 104 47.55 -54.85 -7.64
C LYS A 104 47.16 -56.13 -6.90
N HIS A 105 47.31 -57.32 -7.50
CA HIS A 105 47.03 -58.63 -6.88
C HIS A 105 45.60 -58.77 -6.30
N TRP A 106 44.61 -58.08 -6.91
CA TRP A 106 43.20 -58.20 -6.54
C TRP A 106 42.49 -59.17 -7.48
N THR A 107 41.90 -60.24 -6.94
CA THR A 107 41.01 -61.14 -7.71
C THR A 107 39.62 -60.52 -7.80
N SER A 108 39.41 -59.63 -8.77
CA SER A 108 38.09 -59.08 -9.08
C SER A 108 37.25 -60.09 -9.88
N LEU A 109 35.93 -60.12 -9.64
CA LEU A 109 34.97 -60.97 -10.35
C LEU A 109 34.73 -60.51 -11.82
N THR A 110 35.28 -59.36 -12.21
CA THR A 110 35.09 -58.72 -13.54
C THR A 110 36.31 -57.89 -13.93
N GLN A 111 36.67 -57.85 -15.23
CA GLN A 111 37.82 -57.08 -15.74
C GLN A 111 37.72 -55.57 -15.42
N GLY A 112 38.80 -54.97 -14.93
CA GLY A 112 38.89 -53.59 -14.42
C GLY A 112 38.41 -52.49 -15.37
N LYS A 113 38.51 -52.70 -16.70
CA LYS A 113 38.01 -51.77 -17.72
C LYS A 113 36.49 -51.63 -17.74
N TYR A 114 35.76 -52.71 -17.48
CA TYR A 114 34.29 -52.68 -17.44
C TYR A 114 33.78 -52.13 -16.11
N THR A 115 34.50 -52.35 -15.00
CA THR A 115 34.12 -51.82 -13.69
C THR A 115 34.28 -50.31 -13.62
N LEU A 116 35.39 -49.75 -14.11
CA LEU A 116 35.62 -48.30 -14.19
C LEU A 116 34.64 -47.60 -15.13
N SER A 117 34.39 -48.17 -16.31
CA SER A 117 33.40 -47.63 -17.26
C SER A 117 31.97 -47.71 -16.70
N GLY A 118 31.64 -48.79 -15.99
CA GLY A 118 30.36 -48.93 -15.28
C GLY A 118 30.18 -47.87 -14.19
N LEU A 119 31.20 -47.64 -13.36
CA LEU A 119 31.19 -46.60 -12.33
C LEU A 119 31.01 -45.19 -12.92
N LEU A 120 31.63 -44.92 -14.07
CA LEU A 120 31.54 -43.64 -14.74
C LEU A 120 30.14 -43.39 -15.32
N LEU A 121 29.51 -44.41 -15.89
CA LEU A 121 28.12 -44.32 -16.36
C LEU A 121 27.13 -44.15 -15.21
N THR A 122 27.30 -44.86 -14.09
CA THR A 122 26.43 -44.70 -12.91
C THR A 122 26.57 -43.31 -12.28
N ALA A 123 27.80 -42.80 -12.16
CA ALA A 123 28.07 -41.43 -11.70
C ALA A 123 27.42 -40.38 -12.62
N THR A 124 27.50 -40.58 -13.94
CA THR A 124 26.87 -39.68 -14.93
C THR A 124 25.36 -39.63 -14.76
N LEU A 125 24.70 -40.80 -14.65
CA LEU A 125 23.25 -40.87 -14.43
C LEU A 125 22.82 -40.15 -13.14
N ALA A 126 23.56 -40.36 -12.04
CA ALA A 126 23.30 -39.71 -10.77
C ALA A 126 23.44 -38.17 -10.87
N LEU A 127 24.48 -37.68 -11.55
CA LEU A 127 24.69 -36.25 -11.75
C LEU A 127 23.63 -35.61 -12.68
N VAL A 128 23.17 -36.31 -13.72
CA VAL A 128 22.06 -35.84 -14.57
C VAL A 128 20.78 -35.70 -13.73
N PHE A 129 20.50 -36.68 -12.87
CA PHE A 129 19.35 -36.63 -11.98
C PHE A 129 19.44 -35.44 -11.00
N LEU A 130 20.59 -35.22 -10.36
CA LEU A 130 20.83 -34.07 -9.49
C LEU A 130 20.69 -32.75 -10.24
N ALA A 131 21.24 -32.63 -11.45
CA ALA A 131 21.12 -31.43 -12.27
C ALA A 131 19.66 -31.11 -12.63
N ARG A 132 18.87 -32.14 -12.95
CA ARG A 132 17.42 -32.01 -13.20
C ARG A 132 16.67 -31.57 -11.94
N HIS A 133 16.98 -32.18 -10.80
CA HIS A 133 16.35 -31.85 -9.52
C HIS A 133 16.61 -30.39 -9.13
N MET A 134 17.85 -29.94 -9.19
CA MET A 134 18.23 -28.56 -8.86
C MET A 134 17.55 -27.52 -9.75
N GLU A 135 17.43 -27.79 -11.06
CA GLU A 135 16.71 -26.89 -11.97
C GLU A 135 15.22 -26.84 -11.64
N LYS A 136 14.58 -27.98 -11.35
CA LYS A 136 13.17 -28.03 -10.94
C LYS A 136 12.94 -27.19 -9.68
N VAL A 137 13.74 -27.39 -8.64
CA VAL A 137 13.65 -26.62 -7.38
C VAL A 137 13.82 -25.12 -7.63
N THR A 138 14.79 -24.74 -8.45
CA THR A 138 15.04 -23.31 -8.78
C THR A 138 13.86 -22.69 -9.53
N ARG A 139 13.28 -23.41 -10.50
CA ARG A 139 12.11 -22.93 -11.26
C ARG A 139 10.88 -22.79 -10.38
N VAL A 140 10.61 -23.77 -9.51
CA VAL A 140 9.49 -23.70 -8.55
C VAL A 140 9.70 -22.54 -7.58
N LEU A 141 10.92 -22.35 -7.07
CA LEU A 141 11.23 -21.23 -6.19
C LEU A 141 11.05 -19.87 -6.90
N PHE A 142 11.41 -19.78 -8.19
CA PHE A 142 11.17 -18.58 -8.98
C PHE A 142 9.68 -18.30 -9.15
N LEU A 143 8.88 -19.31 -9.52
CA LEU A 143 7.43 -19.18 -9.63
C LEU A 143 6.79 -18.74 -8.30
N TRP A 144 7.20 -19.36 -7.19
CA TRP A 144 6.72 -18.98 -5.87
C TRP A 144 7.11 -17.56 -5.48
N ARG A 145 8.31 -17.10 -5.84
CA ARG A 145 8.71 -15.70 -5.64
C ARG A 145 7.84 -14.73 -6.44
N CYS A 146 7.58 -15.03 -7.71
CA CYS A 146 6.69 -14.20 -8.53
C CYS A 146 5.28 -14.15 -7.96
N GLU A 147 4.74 -15.28 -7.51
CA GLU A 147 3.41 -15.35 -6.88
C GLU A 147 3.35 -14.52 -5.59
N VAL A 148 4.35 -14.64 -4.71
CA VAL A 148 4.42 -13.86 -3.46
C VAL A 148 4.56 -12.36 -3.74
N GLU A 149 5.33 -11.98 -4.76
CA GLU A 149 5.48 -10.57 -5.15
C GLU A 149 4.17 -10.00 -5.69
N GLN A 150 3.45 -10.76 -6.53
CA GLN A 150 2.13 -10.38 -7.02
C GLN A 150 1.11 -10.25 -5.88
N GLN A 151 1.09 -11.19 -4.94
CA GLN A 151 0.20 -11.13 -3.77
C GLN A 151 0.52 -9.93 -2.88
N ARG A 152 1.80 -9.60 -2.70
CA ARG A 152 2.22 -8.42 -1.94
C ARG A 152 1.73 -7.14 -2.61
N ASP A 153 1.93 -7.00 -3.93
CA ASP A 153 1.54 -5.80 -4.66
C ASP A 153 0.02 -5.62 -4.66
N CYS A 154 -0.74 -6.71 -4.80
CA CYS A 154 -2.20 -6.71 -4.66
C CYS A 154 -2.66 -6.31 -3.25
N ALA A 155 -2.03 -6.85 -2.21
CA ALA A 155 -2.32 -6.48 -0.82
C ALA A 155 -2.00 -5.01 -0.52
N GLU A 156 -0.92 -4.47 -1.09
CA GLU A 156 -0.57 -3.05 -0.97
C GLU A 156 -1.59 -2.15 -1.68
N GLU A 157 -2.06 -2.53 -2.87
CA GLU A 157 -3.10 -1.79 -3.58
C GLU A 157 -4.43 -1.79 -2.84
N MET A 158 -4.89 -2.97 -2.38
CA MET A 158 -6.09 -3.10 -1.54
C MET A 158 -5.97 -2.24 -0.29
N ARG A 159 -4.79 -2.23 0.35
CA ARG A 159 -4.55 -1.40 1.52
C ARG A 159 -4.64 0.08 1.21
N ARG A 160 -4.02 0.57 0.13
CA ARG A 160 -4.12 1.99 -0.28
C ARG A 160 -5.55 2.40 -0.58
N ARG A 161 -6.32 1.56 -1.28
CA ARG A 161 -7.75 1.81 -1.57
C ARG A 161 -8.56 1.88 -0.28
N ASN A 162 -8.36 0.93 0.65
CA ASN A 162 -9.05 0.92 1.94
C ASN A 162 -8.68 2.17 2.77
N GLU A 163 -7.39 2.54 2.80
CA GLU A 163 -6.93 3.76 3.48
C GLU A 163 -7.59 5.02 2.91
N ALA A 164 -7.63 5.18 1.59
CA ALA A 164 -8.30 6.31 0.94
C ALA A 164 -9.80 6.38 1.27
N LEU A 165 -10.51 5.24 1.29
CA LEU A 165 -11.93 5.19 1.64
C LEU A 165 -12.19 5.64 3.08
N VAL A 166 -11.32 5.28 4.02
CA VAL A 166 -11.48 5.71 5.42
C VAL A 166 -11.24 7.20 5.58
N TYR A 167 -10.24 7.77 4.90
CA TYR A 167 -10.00 9.22 4.92
C TYR A 167 -11.13 10.02 4.26
N ASN A 168 -11.87 9.42 3.32
CA ASN A 168 -13.06 10.05 2.73
C ASN A 168 -14.28 10.06 3.68
N ILE A 169 -14.32 9.17 4.68
CA ILE A 169 -15.45 9.05 5.62
C ILE A 169 -15.16 9.75 6.94
N LEU A 170 -13.90 9.71 7.40
CA LEU A 170 -13.47 10.21 8.71
C LEU A 170 -12.41 11.30 8.56
N PRO A 171 -12.44 12.34 9.41
CA PRO A 171 -11.37 13.33 9.44
C PRO A 171 -10.00 12.66 9.68
N PRO A 172 -8.89 13.22 9.13
CA PRO A 172 -7.58 12.57 9.16
C PRO A 172 -7.12 12.14 10.56
N HIS A 173 -7.32 12.99 11.57
CA HIS A 173 -6.93 12.67 12.94
C HIS A 173 -7.74 11.51 13.54
N VAL A 174 -9.02 11.38 13.18
CA VAL A 174 -9.87 10.27 13.61
C VAL A 174 -9.51 9.01 12.85
N ALA A 175 -9.29 9.11 11.54
CA ALA A 175 -8.88 7.99 10.69
C ALA A 175 -7.60 7.31 11.21
N THR A 176 -6.60 8.08 11.68
CA THR A 176 -5.37 7.49 12.26
C THR A 176 -5.62 6.64 13.50
N HIS A 177 -6.58 7.03 14.36
CA HIS A 177 -7.00 6.22 15.52
C HIS A 177 -7.59 4.87 15.07
N PHE A 178 -8.36 4.89 13.98
CA PHE A 178 -8.95 3.70 13.38
C PHE A 178 -7.93 2.89 12.55
N MET A 179 -6.86 3.46 12.01
CA MET A 179 -5.86 2.70 11.26
C MET A 179 -4.79 2.00 12.12
N GLY A 180 -4.77 2.26 13.43
CA GLY A 180 -3.79 1.69 14.36
C GLY A 180 -3.87 0.15 14.49
N LYS A 181 -2.71 -0.52 14.63
CA LYS A 181 -2.58 -1.98 14.77
C LYS A 181 -3.24 -2.57 16.03
N ASN A 182 -3.51 -1.76 17.05
CA ASN A 182 -4.00 -2.22 18.35
C ASN A 182 -5.46 -1.80 18.58
N ARG A 183 -6.36 -2.27 17.72
CA ARG A 183 -7.81 -2.03 17.89
C ARG A 183 -8.42 -3.02 18.87
N LYS A 184 -9.24 -2.50 19.79
CA LYS A 184 -10.39 -3.21 20.33
C LYS A 184 -11.60 -2.75 19.51
N PHE A 185 -12.24 -3.65 18.79
CA PHE A 185 -13.36 -3.32 17.87
C PHE A 185 -14.60 -2.74 18.59
N ASP A 186 -14.62 -2.75 19.92
CA ASP A 186 -15.77 -2.37 20.74
C ASP A 186 -15.59 -1.03 21.49
N GLU A 187 -14.49 -0.32 21.25
CA GLU A 187 -14.22 0.96 21.92
C GLU A 187 -14.76 2.14 21.11
N LEU A 188 -15.78 2.80 21.65
CA LEU A 188 -16.37 4.01 21.07
C LEU A 188 -15.34 5.14 21.05
N TYR A 189 -15.07 5.71 19.86
CA TYR A 189 -14.26 6.92 19.77
C TYR A 189 -15.05 8.13 20.25
N SER A 190 -14.55 8.80 21.29
CA SER A 190 -15.12 10.03 21.84
C SER A 190 -14.02 10.96 22.34
N GLN A 191 -14.12 12.24 22.04
CA GLN A 191 -13.19 13.27 22.49
C GLN A 191 -13.93 14.56 22.84
N SER A 192 -13.61 15.13 24.00
CA SER A 192 -14.16 16.42 24.42
C SER A 192 -13.23 17.56 24.01
N TYR A 193 -13.82 18.62 23.47
CA TYR A 193 -13.14 19.83 23.05
C TYR A 193 -13.77 21.03 23.76
N ALA A 194 -12.95 21.89 24.35
CA ALA A 194 -13.45 23.05 25.09
C ALA A 194 -13.69 24.28 24.20
N GLU A 195 -12.89 24.44 23.14
CA GLU A 195 -12.83 25.65 22.31
C GLU A 195 -13.09 25.31 20.84
N VAL A 196 -14.36 25.23 20.48
CA VAL A 196 -14.77 24.91 19.10
C VAL A 196 -15.69 26.00 18.57
N GLY A 197 -15.49 26.39 17.32
CA GLY A 197 -16.43 27.21 16.56
C GLY A 197 -17.31 26.30 15.71
N VAL A 198 -18.62 26.53 15.70
CA VAL A 198 -19.57 25.75 14.89
C VAL A 198 -20.36 26.70 14.00
N MET A 199 -20.45 26.36 12.71
CA MET A 199 -21.20 27.10 11.70
C MET A 199 -22.24 26.20 11.03
N PHE A 200 -23.43 26.76 10.88
CA PHE A 200 -24.46 26.27 9.95
C PHE A 200 -24.67 27.31 8.86
N ALA A 201 -24.67 26.88 7.60
CA ALA A 201 -24.97 27.70 6.44
C ALA A 201 -26.06 27.02 5.61
N SER A 202 -27.27 27.57 5.55
CA SER A 202 -28.39 27.00 4.80
C SER A 202 -28.76 27.85 3.60
N ILE A 203 -29.36 27.22 2.59
CA ILE A 203 -30.02 27.88 1.46
C ILE A 203 -31.53 27.81 1.70
N PRO A 204 -32.19 28.88 2.22
CA PRO A 204 -33.59 28.82 2.63
C PRO A 204 -34.54 28.57 1.47
N ASN A 205 -34.28 29.19 0.32
CA ASN A 205 -35.15 29.12 -0.86
C ASN A 205 -35.00 27.82 -1.66
N PHE A 206 -34.11 26.90 -1.23
CA PHE A 206 -33.88 25.65 -1.96
C PHE A 206 -35.12 24.73 -1.95
N SER A 207 -35.87 24.71 -0.85
CA SER A 207 -37.11 23.91 -0.75
C SER A 207 -38.20 24.37 -1.72
N GLU A 208 -38.26 25.67 -2.03
CA GLU A 208 -39.20 26.24 -3.01
C GLU A 208 -38.73 26.01 -4.45
N PHE A 209 -37.42 25.97 -4.66
CA PHE A 209 -36.81 25.63 -5.94
C PHE A 209 -36.95 24.13 -6.30
N TYR A 210 -37.08 23.27 -5.30
CA TYR A 210 -37.28 21.85 -5.49
C TYR A 210 -38.69 21.56 -6.02
N SER A 211 -38.82 21.25 -7.32
CA SER A 211 -40.04 20.75 -7.94
C SER A 211 -39.84 19.32 -8.48
N GLU A 212 -40.72 18.40 -8.07
CA GLU A 212 -40.75 17.00 -8.55
C GLU A 212 -41.49 16.85 -9.89
N GLU A 213 -41.87 17.96 -10.53
CA GLU A 213 -42.60 17.94 -11.79
C GLU A 213 -41.77 17.29 -12.92
N SER A 214 -42.45 16.53 -13.79
CA SER A 214 -41.84 15.72 -14.85
C SER A 214 -40.97 16.52 -15.84
N ILE A 215 -41.11 17.84 -15.86
CA ILE A 215 -40.32 18.77 -16.68
C ILE A 215 -38.87 18.91 -16.16
N ASN A 216 -38.62 18.63 -14.87
CA ASN A 216 -37.32 18.81 -14.22
C ASN A 216 -36.57 17.48 -13.95
N ASN A 217 -36.72 16.48 -14.83
CA ASN A 217 -36.09 15.16 -14.68
C ASN A 217 -36.28 14.54 -13.26
N GLN A 218 -37.48 14.66 -12.68
CA GLN A 218 -37.80 14.18 -11.32
C GLN A 218 -36.92 14.81 -10.22
N GLY A 219 -36.53 16.09 -10.36
CA GLY A 219 -35.72 16.81 -9.37
C GLY A 219 -34.21 16.57 -9.46
N LEU A 220 -33.74 15.83 -10.47
CA LEU A 220 -32.31 15.54 -10.68
C LEU A 220 -31.49 16.83 -10.90
N GLU A 221 -32.01 17.81 -11.62
CA GLU A 221 -31.27 19.06 -11.85
C GLU A 221 -31.13 19.89 -10.56
N CYS A 222 -32.11 19.83 -9.64
CA CYS A 222 -31.99 20.44 -8.32
C CYS A 222 -30.86 19.78 -7.50
N LEU A 223 -30.73 18.45 -7.59
CA LEU A 223 -29.65 17.72 -6.94
C LEU A 223 -28.28 18.03 -7.58
N ARG A 224 -28.21 18.18 -8.91
CA ARG A 224 -26.98 18.59 -9.60
C ARG A 224 -26.53 19.98 -9.17
N PHE A 225 -27.46 20.93 -9.12
CA PHE A 225 -27.19 22.28 -8.64
C PHE A 225 -26.69 22.26 -7.19
N LEU A 226 -27.36 21.52 -6.30
CA LEU A 226 -26.90 21.39 -4.92
C LEU A 226 -25.50 20.77 -4.86
N ASN A 227 -25.24 19.73 -5.64
CA ASN A 227 -23.92 19.09 -5.70
C ASN A 227 -22.83 20.06 -6.19
N GLU A 228 -23.11 20.91 -7.18
CA GLU A 228 -22.20 21.97 -7.64
C GLU A 228 -21.89 22.96 -6.51
N VAL A 229 -22.92 23.48 -5.82
CA VAL A 229 -22.73 24.38 -4.67
C VAL A 229 -21.90 23.73 -3.56
N ILE A 230 -22.20 22.48 -3.20
CA ILE A 230 -21.43 21.77 -2.16
C ILE A 230 -20.00 21.49 -2.61
N SER A 231 -19.78 21.18 -3.90
CA SER A 231 -18.44 20.94 -4.44
C SER A 231 -17.59 22.20 -4.40
N ASP A 232 -18.14 23.35 -4.76
CA ASP A 232 -17.45 24.64 -4.68
C ASP A 232 -17.14 25.03 -3.23
N PHE A 233 -18.05 24.73 -2.30
CA PHE A 233 -17.80 24.93 -0.87
C PHE A 233 -16.70 24.02 -0.34
N ASP A 234 -16.64 22.77 -0.80
CA ASP A 234 -15.60 21.82 -0.43
C ASP A 234 -14.24 22.21 -1.02
N ALA A 235 -14.20 22.76 -2.24
CA ALA A 235 -12.97 23.28 -2.85
C ALA A 235 -12.33 24.41 -2.03
N LEU A 236 -13.14 25.23 -1.33
CA LEU A 236 -12.62 26.24 -0.41
C LEU A 236 -11.87 25.61 0.78
N LEU A 237 -12.24 24.41 1.25
CA LEU A 237 -11.54 23.74 2.35
C LEU A 237 -10.15 23.24 1.96
N GLU A 238 -9.87 23.08 0.67
CA GLU A 238 -8.55 22.69 0.16
C GLU A 238 -7.53 23.85 0.24
N LEU A 239 -7.99 25.09 0.44
CA LEU A 239 -7.12 26.25 0.55
C LEU A 239 -6.32 26.21 1.87
N PRO A 240 -5.00 26.51 1.84
CA PRO A 240 -4.13 26.44 3.03
C PRO A 240 -4.62 27.26 4.23
N GLN A 241 -5.32 28.37 3.98
CA GLN A 241 -5.85 29.25 5.02
C GLN A 241 -7.01 28.63 5.83
N PHE A 242 -7.70 27.62 5.30
CA PHE A 242 -8.86 26.98 5.90
C PHE A 242 -8.57 25.56 6.43
N GLN A 243 -7.30 25.19 6.59
CA GLN A 243 -6.88 23.88 7.11
C GLN A 243 -7.45 23.56 8.51
N ASP A 244 -7.78 24.58 9.30
CA ASP A 244 -8.38 24.45 10.64
C ASP A 244 -9.92 24.35 10.63
N VAL A 245 -10.55 24.40 9.45
CA VAL A 245 -12.00 24.23 9.26
C VAL A 245 -12.27 22.82 8.76
N ILE A 246 -13.18 22.12 9.43
CA ILE A 246 -13.57 20.75 9.10
C ILE A 246 -15.06 20.73 8.77
N LYS A 247 -15.40 20.21 7.59
CA LYS A 247 -16.78 19.84 7.25
C LYS A 247 -17.24 18.70 8.15
N ILE A 248 -18.38 18.89 8.81
CA ILE A 248 -19.00 17.83 9.62
C ILE A 248 -19.92 16.99 8.74
N LYS A 249 -20.92 17.64 8.14
CA LYS A 249 -21.91 16.99 7.29
C LYS A 249 -22.72 18.00 6.48
N THR A 250 -23.42 17.50 5.49
CA THR A 250 -24.51 18.20 4.81
C THR A 250 -25.85 17.66 5.31
N ILE A 251 -26.81 18.56 5.57
CA ILE A 251 -28.14 18.22 6.06
C ILE A 251 -29.15 18.92 5.15
N GLY A 252 -29.65 18.21 4.14
CA GLY A 252 -30.44 18.82 3.07
C GLY A 252 -29.65 19.93 2.38
N SER A 253 -30.19 21.15 2.35
CA SER A 253 -29.52 22.35 1.81
C SER A 253 -28.62 23.08 2.83
N THR A 254 -28.32 22.46 3.97
CA THR A 254 -27.51 23.06 5.05
C THR A 254 -26.11 22.45 5.10
N TYR A 255 -25.09 23.30 5.00
CA TYR A 255 -23.69 22.97 5.19
C TYR A 255 -23.28 23.19 6.65
N MET A 256 -22.75 22.15 7.29
CA MET A 256 -22.28 22.21 8.67
C MET A 256 -20.75 22.06 8.72
N ALA A 257 -20.08 23.04 9.29
CA ALA A 257 -18.63 23.03 9.49
C ALA A 257 -18.28 23.46 10.92
N ALA A 258 -17.10 23.04 11.38
CA ALA A 258 -16.58 23.42 12.67
C ALA A 258 -15.08 23.71 12.59
N SER A 259 -14.56 24.52 13.52
CA SER A 259 -13.13 24.84 13.62
C SER A 259 -12.63 24.65 15.04
N GLY A 260 -11.32 24.40 15.20
CA GLY A 260 -10.72 24.12 16.51
C GLY A 260 -10.77 22.64 16.92
N LEU A 261 -11.02 21.74 15.96
CA LEU A 261 -11.02 20.29 16.15
C LEU A 261 -9.66 19.63 15.83
N THR A 262 -8.69 20.39 15.33
CA THR A 262 -7.38 19.87 14.92
C THR A 262 -6.50 19.59 16.15
N PRO A 263 -6.06 18.34 16.39
CA PRO A 263 -5.30 18.00 17.61
C PRO A 263 -3.85 18.52 17.61
N SER A 264 -3.32 19.02 16.49
CA SER A 264 -2.02 19.70 16.44
C SER A 264 -2.01 21.02 17.22
N ARG A 265 -3.19 21.55 17.54
CA ARG A 265 -3.37 22.83 18.22
C ARG A 265 -3.18 22.65 19.73
N GLN A 266 -1.97 22.87 20.22
CA GLN A 266 -1.67 22.92 21.65
C GLN A 266 -1.97 24.31 22.20
N VAL A 267 -3.25 24.59 22.44
CA VAL A 267 -3.68 25.84 23.08
C VAL A 267 -3.77 25.63 24.58
N LYS A 268 -3.21 26.56 25.34
CA LYS A 268 -3.38 26.60 26.79
C LYS A 268 -4.46 27.61 27.19
N PRO A 269 -5.19 27.38 28.29
CA PRO A 269 -6.19 28.33 28.78
C PRO A 269 -5.64 29.74 29.03
N GLU A 270 -4.36 29.85 29.40
CA GLU A 270 -3.65 31.10 29.64
C GLU A 270 -3.24 31.88 28.37
N ASP A 271 -3.37 31.28 27.18
CA ASP A 271 -2.97 31.95 25.94
C ASP A 271 -3.88 33.14 25.61
N PRO A 272 -3.38 34.16 24.88
CA PRO A 272 -4.19 35.30 24.47
C PRO A 272 -5.41 34.88 23.64
N ILE A 273 -6.53 35.60 23.76
CA ILE A 273 -7.77 35.37 23.00
C ILE A 273 -7.50 35.27 21.49
N ASN A 274 -6.62 36.12 20.97
CA ASN A 274 -6.25 36.15 19.55
C ASN A 274 -5.60 34.84 19.08
N VAL A 275 -4.87 34.15 19.95
CA VAL A 275 -4.28 32.84 19.66
C VAL A 275 -5.36 31.78 19.82
N ARG A 276 -6.03 31.73 20.99
CA ARG A 276 -7.05 30.74 21.37
C ARG A 276 -8.20 30.64 20.38
N TRP A 277 -8.69 31.77 19.89
CA TRP A 277 -9.88 31.86 19.03
C TRP A 277 -9.58 32.25 17.59
N MET A 278 -8.32 32.18 17.13
CA MET A 278 -7.98 32.43 15.72
C MET A 278 -8.81 31.57 14.75
N HIS A 279 -9.05 30.30 15.12
CA HIS A 279 -9.86 29.37 14.32
C HIS A 279 -11.32 29.83 14.16
N LEU A 280 -11.85 30.60 15.11
CA LEU A 280 -13.20 31.16 15.03
C LEU A 280 -13.25 32.31 14.02
N ALA A 281 -12.21 33.14 13.97
CA ALA A 281 -12.07 34.17 12.93
C ALA A 281 -11.94 33.55 11.53
N LEU A 282 -11.14 32.48 11.39
CA LEU A 282 -11.04 31.73 10.13
C LEU A 282 -12.37 31.11 9.71
N LEU A 283 -13.18 30.62 10.66
CA LEU A 283 -14.52 30.09 10.36
C LEU A 283 -15.48 31.19 9.84
N VAL A 284 -15.37 32.42 10.37
CA VAL A 284 -16.13 33.56 9.86
C VAL A 284 -15.66 33.98 8.47
N GLU A 285 -14.35 33.99 8.24
CA GLU A 285 -13.78 34.26 6.91
C GLU A 285 -14.25 33.21 5.89
N PHE A 286 -14.27 31.93 6.28
CA PHE A 286 -14.82 30.86 5.48
C PHE A 286 -16.30 31.11 5.14
N ALA A 287 -17.11 31.53 6.12
CA ALA A 287 -18.51 31.90 5.88
C ALA A 287 -18.68 33.02 4.84
N LEU A 288 -17.77 34.01 4.84
CA LEU A 288 -17.77 35.10 3.85
C LEU A 288 -17.38 34.59 2.46
N GLU A 289 -16.41 33.69 2.35
CA GLU A 289 -16.03 33.04 1.09
C GLU A 289 -17.16 32.16 0.54
N LEU A 290 -17.90 31.43 1.39
CA LEU A 290 -19.09 30.67 0.97
C LEU A 290 -20.14 31.59 0.32
N LYS A 291 -20.32 32.80 0.86
CA LYS A 291 -21.24 33.79 0.29
C LYS A 291 -20.79 34.25 -1.10
N LYS A 292 -19.49 34.48 -1.30
CA LYS A 292 -18.93 34.84 -2.61
C LYS A 292 -19.02 33.69 -3.62
N ALA A 293 -18.72 32.46 -3.19
CA ALA A 293 -18.85 31.28 -4.03
C ALA A 293 -20.30 31.11 -4.53
N LEU A 294 -21.29 31.22 -3.65
CA LEU A 294 -22.70 31.15 -4.07
C LEU A 294 -23.08 32.30 -5.02
N GLN A 295 -22.53 33.50 -4.82
CA GLN A 295 -22.76 34.62 -5.75
C GLN A 295 -22.21 34.33 -7.14
N SER A 296 -21.01 33.75 -7.25
CA SER A 296 -20.44 33.32 -8.54
C SER A 296 -21.32 32.28 -9.24
N ILE A 297 -21.82 31.30 -8.49
CA ILE A 297 -22.73 30.27 -9.04
C ILE A 297 -24.03 30.91 -9.52
N ASN A 298 -24.61 31.83 -8.74
CA ASN A 298 -25.83 32.55 -9.12
C ASN A 298 -25.67 33.33 -10.44
N GLU A 299 -24.52 33.99 -10.63
CA GLU A 299 -24.20 34.72 -11.86
C GLU A 299 -24.13 33.79 -13.08
N GLN A 300 -23.58 32.59 -12.91
CA GLN A 300 -23.48 31.59 -13.97
C GLN A 300 -24.81 30.87 -14.26
N SER A 301 -25.60 30.60 -13.23
CA SER A 301 -26.84 29.81 -13.33
C SER A 301 -28.09 30.66 -13.51
N PHE A 302 -27.98 31.99 -13.52
CA PHE A 302 -29.10 32.95 -13.52
C PHE A 302 -30.12 32.71 -12.40
N ASN A 303 -29.64 32.23 -11.24
CA ASN A 303 -30.45 32.02 -10.05
C ASN A 303 -30.19 33.10 -9.02
N HIS A 304 -31.04 33.16 -7.99
CA HIS A 304 -30.88 34.11 -6.88
C HIS A 304 -31.02 33.40 -5.53
N PHE A 305 -30.03 32.57 -5.21
CA PHE A 305 -29.93 31.94 -3.91
C PHE A 305 -29.14 32.82 -2.94
N GLU A 306 -29.58 32.84 -1.69
CA GLU A 306 -28.88 33.51 -0.61
C GLU A 306 -28.64 32.54 0.53
N LEU A 307 -27.52 32.73 1.24
CA LEU A 307 -27.19 31.92 2.41
C LEU A 307 -27.69 32.57 3.69
N LYS A 308 -28.05 31.71 4.63
CA LYS A 308 -28.37 32.07 6.00
C LYS A 308 -27.36 31.39 6.91
N PHE A 309 -26.70 32.15 7.79
CA PHE A 309 -25.66 31.58 8.65
C PHE A 309 -25.97 31.73 10.13
N GLY A 310 -25.57 30.71 10.89
CA GLY A 310 -25.52 30.73 12.34
C GLY A 310 -24.18 30.24 12.84
N ILE A 311 -23.48 31.09 13.60
CA ILE A 311 -22.19 30.76 14.18
C ILE A 311 -22.27 30.92 15.70
N ASN A 312 -21.74 29.92 16.40
CA ASN A 312 -21.55 29.99 17.84
C ASN A 312 -20.26 29.25 18.24
N HIS A 313 -19.76 29.53 19.44
CA HIS A 313 -18.57 28.86 19.97
C HIS A 313 -18.85 28.18 21.33
N GLY A 314 -17.93 27.33 21.75
CA GLY A 314 -17.91 26.73 23.08
C GLY A 314 -17.61 25.23 23.06
N PRO A 315 -17.84 24.53 24.19
CA PRO A 315 -17.45 23.15 24.35
C PRO A 315 -18.38 22.17 23.61
N ILE A 316 -17.78 21.12 23.05
CA ILE A 316 -18.48 20.03 22.35
C ILE A 316 -17.83 18.69 22.68
N THR A 317 -18.56 17.62 22.40
CA THR A 317 -18.06 16.26 22.37
C THR A 317 -18.13 15.77 20.93
N ALA A 318 -17.00 15.35 20.37
CA ALA A 318 -16.93 14.72 19.07
C ALA A 318 -16.80 13.20 19.22
N GLY A 319 -17.26 12.45 18.23
CA GLY A 319 -17.17 10.99 18.28
C GLY A 319 -17.58 10.32 16.98
N VAL A 320 -17.34 9.02 16.89
CA VAL A 320 -17.78 8.19 15.76
C VAL A 320 -18.87 7.24 16.22
N ILE A 321 -20.03 7.30 15.57
CA ILE A 321 -21.18 6.42 15.87
C ILE A 321 -21.49 5.55 14.65
N GLY A 322 -21.93 4.32 14.90
CA GLY A 322 -22.43 3.40 13.88
C GLY A 322 -21.48 2.24 13.62
N ALA A 323 -21.99 1.00 13.78
CA ALA A 323 -21.19 -0.21 13.59
C ALA A 323 -20.94 -0.52 12.10
N SER A 324 -21.97 -0.40 11.26
CA SER A 324 -21.86 -0.72 9.81
C SER A 324 -21.63 0.51 8.94
N LYS A 325 -22.07 1.68 9.40
CA LYS A 325 -21.92 2.98 8.70
C LYS A 325 -21.36 3.99 9.70
N PRO A 326 -20.05 3.95 9.96
CA PRO A 326 -19.44 4.86 10.92
C PRO A 326 -19.58 6.30 10.40
N HIS A 327 -20.05 7.18 11.27
CA HIS A 327 -20.21 8.60 10.99
C HIS A 327 -19.55 9.41 12.10
N TYR A 328 -18.64 10.30 11.73
CA TYR A 328 -18.09 11.28 12.64
C TYR A 328 -19.08 12.45 12.80
N ASP A 329 -19.39 12.81 14.04
CA ASP A 329 -20.31 13.90 14.33
C ASP A 329 -19.92 14.61 15.64
N ILE A 330 -20.53 15.76 15.89
CA ILE A 330 -20.28 16.58 17.08
C ILE A 330 -21.59 16.87 17.83
N TRP A 331 -21.53 16.79 19.16
CA TRP A 331 -22.66 17.02 20.05
C TRP A 331 -22.32 18.07 21.09
N GLY A 332 -23.30 18.88 21.46
CA GLY A 332 -23.16 19.85 22.54
C GLY A 332 -24.19 20.97 22.44
N ASN A 333 -24.33 21.71 23.53
CA ASN A 333 -25.20 22.89 23.56
C ASN A 333 -24.74 23.94 22.54
N THR A 334 -23.43 24.05 22.29
CA THR A 334 -22.87 24.95 21.27
C THR A 334 -23.42 24.67 19.87
N VAL A 335 -23.52 23.39 19.48
CA VAL A 335 -24.07 22.97 18.18
C VAL A 335 -25.55 23.37 18.07
N ASN A 336 -26.33 23.11 19.13
CA ASN A 336 -27.75 23.46 19.17
C ASN A 336 -27.97 24.98 19.08
N VAL A 337 -27.15 25.77 19.76
CA VAL A 337 -27.22 27.24 19.69
C VAL A 337 -26.85 27.74 18.30
N ALA A 338 -25.78 27.21 17.67
CA ALA A 338 -25.39 27.57 16.31
C ALA A 338 -26.50 27.28 15.29
N SER A 339 -27.10 26.09 15.35
CA SER A 339 -28.26 25.73 14.52
C SER A 339 -29.46 26.67 14.75
N ARG A 340 -29.66 27.14 15.99
CA ARG A 340 -30.71 28.15 16.28
C ARG A 340 -30.37 29.54 15.74
N MET A 341 -29.11 29.94 15.75
CA MET A 341 -28.69 31.20 15.12
C MET A 341 -28.94 31.16 13.61
N GLU A 342 -28.72 30.02 12.96
CA GLU A 342 -29.04 29.85 11.54
C GLU A 342 -30.56 29.90 11.33
N SER A 343 -31.32 28.99 11.96
CA SER A 343 -32.76 28.89 11.70
C SER A 343 -33.54 30.17 12.02
N THR A 344 -33.11 30.95 13.01
CA THR A 344 -33.76 32.23 13.36
C THR A 344 -33.20 33.43 12.60
N GLY A 345 -32.09 33.31 11.86
CA GLY A 345 -31.43 34.43 11.20
C GLY A 345 -32.21 35.11 10.08
N LYS A 346 -31.61 36.17 9.55
CA LYS A 346 -32.05 36.82 8.33
C LYS A 346 -31.22 36.29 7.17
N THR A 347 -31.86 36.06 6.03
CA THR A 347 -31.19 35.65 4.79
C THR A 347 -30.14 36.69 4.39
N GLY A 348 -29.00 36.22 3.89
CA GLY A 348 -27.85 37.04 3.51
C GLY A 348 -26.97 37.52 4.67
N CYS A 349 -27.37 37.29 5.93
CA CYS A 349 -26.66 37.74 7.13
C CYS A 349 -26.01 36.58 7.89
N ILE A 350 -24.90 36.88 8.57
CA ILE A 350 -24.27 35.97 9.52
C ILE A 350 -24.69 36.34 10.93
N GLN A 351 -25.40 35.44 11.60
CA GLN A 351 -25.85 35.64 12.97
C GLN A 351 -24.94 34.97 13.99
N VAL A 352 -24.65 35.70 15.06
CA VAL A 352 -23.87 35.23 16.21
C VAL A 352 -24.54 35.56 17.54
N THR A 353 -24.15 34.83 18.58
CA THR A 353 -24.47 35.16 19.97
C THR A 353 -23.62 36.32 20.48
N GLN A 354 -24.06 36.99 21.56
CA GLN A 354 -23.29 38.05 22.21
C GLN A 354 -21.86 37.59 22.58
N GLU A 355 -21.71 36.43 23.21
CA GLU A 355 -20.40 35.91 23.62
C GLU A 355 -19.46 35.71 22.41
N THR A 356 -20.01 35.21 21.29
CA THR A 356 -19.23 35.01 20.05
C THR A 356 -18.81 36.34 19.44
N MET A 357 -19.71 37.34 19.46
CA MET A 357 -19.44 38.69 18.99
C MET A 357 -18.31 39.36 19.79
N GLU A 358 -18.32 39.22 21.11
CA GLU A 358 -17.28 39.79 21.99
C GLU A 358 -15.88 39.24 21.65
N ILE A 359 -15.76 37.95 21.33
CA ILE A 359 -14.50 37.36 20.87
C ILE A 359 -14.11 37.95 19.50
N LEU A 360 -15.04 37.96 18.54
CA LEU A 360 -14.77 38.41 17.18
C LEU A 360 -14.43 39.91 17.08
N ASN A 361 -14.90 40.74 18.01
CA ASN A 361 -14.50 42.15 18.11
C ASN A 361 -12.98 42.31 18.27
N HIS A 362 -12.29 41.39 18.96
CA HIS A 362 -10.84 41.41 19.11
C HIS A 362 -10.10 41.22 17.78
N PHE A 363 -10.76 40.60 16.80
CA PHE A 363 -10.26 40.39 15.44
C PHE A 363 -10.67 41.49 14.45
N GLY A 364 -11.34 42.54 14.93
CA GLY A 364 -11.74 43.72 14.15
C GLY A 364 -13.03 43.55 13.35
N TYR A 365 -13.85 42.54 13.66
CA TYR A 365 -15.18 42.40 13.07
C TYR A 365 -16.17 43.40 13.68
N GLN A 366 -17.09 43.90 12.86
CA GLN A 366 -18.14 44.84 13.24
C GLN A 366 -19.51 44.18 13.17
N PHE A 367 -20.36 44.53 14.13
CA PHE A 367 -21.65 43.88 14.31
C PHE A 367 -22.79 44.87 14.54
N GLU A 368 -23.97 44.51 14.05
CA GLU A 368 -25.22 45.22 14.30
C GLU A 368 -26.05 44.43 15.32
N GLN A 369 -26.58 45.11 16.33
CA GLN A 369 -27.44 44.47 17.32
C GLN A 369 -28.78 44.10 16.69
N ARG A 370 -29.11 42.80 16.73
CA ARG A 370 -30.40 42.30 16.26
C ARG A 370 -31.46 42.41 17.36
N GLY A 371 -31.13 41.95 18.56
CA GLY A 371 -32.06 41.84 19.68
C GLY A 371 -32.11 40.44 20.30
N MET A 372 -33.13 40.22 21.14
CA MET A 372 -33.30 38.98 21.89
C MET A 372 -33.94 37.90 21.03
N VAL A 373 -33.34 36.71 21.02
CA VAL A 373 -33.86 35.52 20.34
C VAL A 373 -34.05 34.41 21.37
N THR A 374 -35.23 33.79 21.36
CA THR A 374 -35.54 32.67 22.26
C THR A 374 -34.87 31.39 21.79
N VAL A 375 -34.03 30.82 22.65
CA VAL A 375 -33.32 29.56 22.43
C VAL A 375 -33.78 28.52 23.45
N LYS A 376 -34.26 27.38 22.96
CA LYS A 376 -34.75 26.28 23.81
C LYS A 376 -33.65 25.84 24.79
N GLY A 377 -33.96 25.86 26.08
CA GLY A 377 -33.03 25.47 27.15
C GLY A 377 -32.03 26.54 27.60
N LYS A 378 -31.92 27.68 26.91
CA LYS A 378 -31.06 28.82 27.29
C LYS A 378 -31.84 30.10 27.61
N GLY A 379 -33.14 30.16 27.27
CA GLY A 379 -33.96 31.35 27.48
C GLY A 379 -33.79 32.34 26.33
N GLN A 380 -33.79 33.64 26.63
CA GLN A 380 -33.55 34.68 25.63
C GLN A 380 -32.06 35.02 25.58
N LEU A 381 -31.48 34.98 24.38
CA LEU A 381 -30.08 35.38 24.14
C LEU A 381 -30.04 36.65 23.30
N MET A 382 -29.14 37.57 23.65
CA MET A 382 -28.84 38.71 22.79
C MET A 382 -28.04 38.23 21.58
N THR A 383 -28.44 38.71 20.40
CA THR A 383 -27.87 38.28 19.12
C THR A 383 -27.49 39.47 18.25
N TYR A 384 -26.54 39.22 17.35
CA TYR A 384 -25.94 40.22 16.49
C TYR A 384 -25.78 39.69 15.07
N TYR A 385 -25.81 40.60 14.10
CA TYR A 385 -25.45 40.32 12.71
C TYR A 385 -24.07 40.87 12.40
N LEU A 386 -23.25 40.10 11.69
CA LEU A 386 -21.97 40.57 11.18
C LEU A 386 -22.21 41.58 10.04
N VAL A 387 -21.59 42.76 10.14
CA VAL A 387 -21.65 43.81 9.11
C VAL A 387 -20.41 43.76 8.21
N GLY A 388 -19.23 43.51 8.78
CA GLY A 388 -17.98 43.45 8.04
C GLY A 388 -16.75 43.46 8.95
N LYS A 389 -15.59 43.74 8.37
CA LYS A 389 -14.32 43.87 9.09
C LYS A 389 -13.84 45.32 8.97
N ALA A 390 -13.51 45.94 10.09
CA ALA A 390 -12.96 47.28 10.10
C ALA A 390 -11.61 47.28 9.36
N THR A 391 -11.52 48.00 8.25
CA THR A 391 -10.21 48.29 7.64
C THR A 391 -9.44 49.14 8.64
N LYS A 392 -8.23 48.69 9.02
CA LYS A 392 -7.33 49.51 9.84
C LYS A 392 -7.00 50.76 9.03
N THR A 393 -7.67 51.87 9.32
CA THR A 393 -7.30 53.19 8.81
C THR A 393 -5.98 53.55 9.48
N THR A 394 -4.87 53.37 8.78
CA THR A 394 -3.62 54.06 9.12
C THR A 394 -3.95 55.56 9.13
N PRO A 395 -3.69 56.30 10.23
CA PRO A 395 -3.95 57.74 10.23
C PRO A 395 -3.15 58.41 9.10
N PRO A 396 -3.69 59.44 8.44
CA PRO A 396 -3.01 60.10 7.34
C PRO A 396 -1.76 60.80 7.88
N THR A 397 -0.59 60.23 7.58
CA THR A 397 0.67 60.94 7.74
C THR A 397 0.63 62.17 6.84
N ALA A 398 0.80 63.34 7.45
CA ALA A 398 0.86 64.63 6.79
C ALA A 398 1.89 64.65 5.63
N PRO A 399 1.67 65.46 4.58
CA PRO A 399 2.52 65.46 3.39
C PRO A 399 3.89 66.06 3.70
N VAL A 400 4.95 65.28 3.50
CA VAL A 400 6.32 65.79 3.40
C VAL A 400 6.62 66.02 1.92
N SER A 401 6.98 67.26 1.59
CA SER A 401 7.29 67.75 0.25
C SER A 401 8.57 67.11 -0.35
N PRO A 402 8.73 67.13 -1.69
CA PRO A 402 9.73 66.33 -2.39
C PRO A 402 11.11 66.99 -2.43
N ILE A 403 12.17 66.18 -2.32
CA ILE A 403 13.54 66.59 -2.66
C ILE A 403 13.88 66.03 -4.04
N ILE A 404 14.18 66.99 -4.92
CA ILE A 404 14.70 66.85 -6.28
C ILE A 404 16.11 66.25 -6.24
N GLY A 405 16.35 65.24 -7.07
CA GLY A 405 17.68 64.73 -7.41
C GLY A 405 17.59 63.84 -8.63
N SER A 406 18.10 64.31 -9.77
CA SER A 406 17.95 63.69 -11.08
C SER A 406 19.11 62.76 -11.47
N ASN A 407 18.83 61.99 -12.52
CA ASN A 407 19.72 61.36 -13.51
C ASN A 407 19.95 59.85 -13.38
N GLY A 408 19.51 59.14 -14.41
CA GLY A 408 19.81 57.72 -14.66
C GLY A 408 18.79 57.09 -15.61
N MET A 409 18.79 57.53 -16.86
CA MET A 409 18.08 56.89 -17.98
C MET A 409 18.90 55.68 -18.44
N GLU A 410 18.29 54.49 -18.51
CA GLU A 410 18.72 53.45 -19.43
C GLU A 410 17.50 52.60 -19.86
N THR A 411 17.44 52.37 -21.16
CA THR A 411 16.35 51.82 -21.96
C THR A 411 16.52 50.32 -22.20
N LEU A 412 15.37 49.63 -22.29
CA LEU A 412 15.01 48.48 -23.14
C LEU A 412 15.97 47.28 -23.22
N ASN A 413 15.44 46.08 -22.95
CA ASN A 413 15.14 45.12 -24.02
C ASN A 413 14.18 44.02 -23.53
N GLU A 414 13.11 43.85 -24.30
CA GLU A 414 12.31 42.63 -24.41
C GLU A 414 13.16 41.57 -25.13
N GLU A 415 13.14 40.33 -24.66
CA GLU A 415 13.36 39.16 -25.50
C GLU A 415 12.29 38.11 -25.14
N ASP A 416 11.34 37.99 -26.06
CA ASP A 416 10.52 36.80 -26.29
C ASP A 416 11.43 35.63 -26.68
N GLU A 417 11.28 34.48 -26.02
CA GLU A 417 11.44 33.19 -26.71
C GLU A 417 10.39 32.18 -26.23
N SER A 418 9.48 31.92 -27.14
CA SER A 418 8.63 30.74 -27.23
C SER A 418 9.46 29.49 -27.46
N HIS A 419 9.22 28.41 -26.71
CA HIS A 419 9.46 27.05 -27.22
C HIS A 419 8.46 26.02 -26.67
N ASP A 420 7.68 25.53 -27.63
CA ASP A 420 7.20 24.16 -27.85
C ASP A 420 6.78 23.26 -26.69
N SER A 421 5.50 22.93 -26.78
CA SER A 421 4.84 21.76 -26.23
C SER A 421 5.40 20.44 -26.76
N PRO A 422 5.28 19.36 -25.98
CA PRO A 422 5.00 18.06 -26.54
C PRO A 422 3.65 17.53 -26.04
N THR A 423 2.85 17.18 -27.03
CA THR A 423 1.69 16.29 -26.98
C THR A 423 1.98 15.00 -26.21
N SER A 424 1.32 14.80 -25.07
CA SER A 424 1.23 13.48 -24.43
C SER A 424 -0.06 12.79 -24.86
N LYS A 425 0.13 11.73 -25.64
CA LYS A 425 -0.89 10.76 -26.06
C LYS A 425 -1.56 10.10 -24.86
N SER A 426 -2.85 9.83 -25.02
CA SER A 426 -3.63 8.93 -24.19
C SER A 426 -3.01 7.52 -24.20
N GLU A 427 -2.56 7.05 -23.04
CA GLU A 427 -2.34 5.63 -22.81
C GLU A 427 -3.52 5.08 -22.02
N ASP A 428 -4.24 4.20 -22.70
CA ASP A 428 -5.36 3.41 -22.21
C ASP A 428 -4.86 2.48 -21.11
N LYS A 429 -5.12 2.82 -19.84
CA LYS A 429 -4.82 1.95 -18.70
C LYS A 429 -5.88 0.86 -18.64
N THR A 430 -5.50 -0.33 -19.11
CA THR A 430 -6.21 -1.57 -18.83
C THR A 430 -6.25 -1.78 -17.32
N VAL A 431 -7.47 -1.70 -16.77
CA VAL A 431 -7.78 -2.11 -15.40
C VAL A 431 -7.52 -3.62 -15.32
N ILE A 432 -6.47 -4.03 -14.60
CA ILE A 432 -6.32 -5.44 -14.20
C ILE A 432 -7.28 -5.63 -13.03
N GLU A 433 -8.46 -6.11 -13.36
CA GLU A 433 -9.44 -6.58 -12.38
C GLU A 433 -8.83 -7.79 -11.66
N CYS A 434 -8.61 -7.66 -10.36
CA CYS A 434 -8.27 -8.80 -9.51
C CYS A 434 -9.50 -9.70 -9.44
N SER A 435 -9.59 -10.65 -10.36
CA SER A 435 -10.62 -11.68 -10.35
C SER A 435 -10.34 -12.62 -9.19
N ASP A 436 -11.25 -12.65 -8.21
CA ASP A 436 -11.37 -13.75 -7.26
C ASP A 436 -11.71 -15.03 -8.05
N ARG A 437 -10.69 -15.79 -8.44
CA ARG A 437 -10.85 -17.20 -8.82
C ARG A 437 -10.57 -18.07 -7.61
N MET A 438 -11.62 -18.39 -6.88
CA MET A 438 -11.72 -19.66 -6.18
C MET A 438 -11.97 -20.73 -7.26
N ASP A 439 -10.92 -21.40 -7.72
CA ASP A 439 -11.08 -22.63 -8.48
C ASP A 439 -11.24 -23.78 -7.46
N ASP A 440 -12.49 -24.22 -7.29
CA ASP A 440 -12.85 -25.54 -6.80
C ASP A 440 -12.36 -26.57 -7.83
N ASP A 441 -11.34 -27.36 -7.48
CA ASP A 441 -11.09 -28.69 -8.06
C ASP A 441 -10.12 -29.47 -7.17
N VAL A 442 -10.65 -30.01 -6.06
CA VAL A 442 -10.00 -31.11 -5.34
C VAL A 442 -10.55 -32.42 -5.90
N PHE A 443 -9.68 -33.11 -6.63
CA PHE A 443 -9.87 -34.46 -7.14
C PHE A 443 -10.14 -35.44 -5.98
N THR A 444 -11.38 -35.89 -5.87
CA THR A 444 -11.76 -37.06 -5.08
C THR A 444 -11.32 -38.33 -5.80
N SER A 445 -10.46 -39.10 -5.14
CA SER A 445 -10.33 -40.53 -5.42
C SER A 445 -10.25 -41.27 -4.09
N GLU A 446 -11.39 -41.78 -3.65
CA GLU A 446 -11.45 -42.87 -2.67
C GLU A 446 -11.29 -44.20 -3.42
N PRO A 447 -10.64 -45.21 -2.82
CA PRO A 447 -10.89 -46.60 -3.16
C PRO A 447 -11.99 -47.16 -2.24
N GLU A 448 -13.04 -47.71 -2.85
CA GLU A 448 -14.02 -48.55 -2.16
C GLU A 448 -13.36 -49.82 -1.62
N MET A 449 -13.62 -50.15 -0.35
CA MET A 449 -13.57 -51.54 0.13
C MET A 449 -14.78 -51.82 1.03
N SER A 450 -15.74 -52.51 0.41
CA SER A 450 -16.82 -53.36 0.91
C SER A 450 -16.98 -53.60 2.43
N SER A 451 -18.16 -53.22 2.92
CA SER A 451 -19.13 -53.99 3.72
C SER A 451 -18.64 -54.92 4.85
N GLU A 452 -19.05 -54.59 6.08
CA GLU A 452 -19.91 -55.37 6.99
C GLU A 452 -19.60 -54.94 8.43
N GLN A 453 -20.57 -54.37 9.14
CA GLN A 453 -20.54 -54.44 10.61
C GLN A 453 -21.94 -54.46 11.21
N THR A 454 -22.19 -55.61 11.82
CA THR A 454 -23.30 -56.05 12.65
C THR A 454 -23.36 -55.29 13.99
N LEU A 455 -24.57 -55.14 14.54
CA LEU A 455 -24.89 -54.85 15.95
C LEU A 455 -23.83 -55.37 16.95
N ILE A 456 -23.57 -54.65 18.06
CA ILE A 456 -23.82 -55.08 19.47
C ILE A 456 -23.80 -53.87 20.43
N THR A 457 -24.81 -53.87 21.30
CA THR A 457 -25.17 -53.02 22.46
C THR A 457 -24.23 -53.10 23.67
N LYS A 458 -24.14 -52.00 24.45
CA LYS A 458 -23.96 -51.82 25.94
C LYS A 458 -23.01 -50.63 26.17
N GLY A 459 -23.30 -49.57 26.93
CA GLY A 459 -24.16 -49.42 28.11
C GLY A 459 -23.27 -49.26 29.34
N VAL A 460 -23.02 -48.02 29.80
CA VAL A 460 -22.60 -47.69 31.18
C VAL A 460 -23.13 -46.31 31.55
N GLU A 461 -23.80 -46.27 32.70
CA GLU A 461 -24.49 -45.17 33.37
C GLU A 461 -23.56 -44.07 33.92
N LEU A 462 -24.06 -42.83 33.94
CA LEU A 462 -23.62 -41.78 34.86
C LEU A 462 -24.57 -41.75 36.05
N LYS A 463 -24.03 -41.86 37.27
CA LYS A 463 -24.78 -41.77 38.52
C LYS A 463 -24.25 -40.61 39.36
N ASP A 464 -25.22 -39.81 39.80
CA ASP A 464 -25.13 -38.58 40.58
C ASP A 464 -25.11 -38.90 42.10
N SER A 465 -24.47 -38.06 42.91
CA SER A 465 -24.64 -37.80 44.37
C SER A 465 -23.35 -37.19 44.94
N THR A 466 -23.26 -36.28 45.91
CA THR A 466 -24.16 -35.52 46.78
C THR A 466 -23.26 -34.58 47.61
N GLU A 467 -23.83 -33.48 48.11
CA GLU A 467 -23.52 -32.80 49.38
C GLU A 467 -22.13 -32.19 49.64
N ASN A 468 -22.08 -30.85 49.79
CA ASN A 468 -21.86 -30.22 51.10
C ASN A 468 -21.98 -28.69 51.04
N THR A 469 -22.93 -28.13 51.80
CA THR A 469 -22.96 -26.72 52.18
C THR A 469 -23.54 -26.60 53.59
N LEU A 470 -22.92 -25.72 54.39
CA LEU A 470 -23.30 -25.15 55.70
C LEU A 470 -22.55 -25.70 56.93
N LEU A 471 -21.70 -24.87 57.54
CA LEU A 471 -22.08 -24.09 58.74
C LEU A 471 -21.05 -22.98 59.10
N LEU A 472 -21.64 -21.87 59.54
CA LEU A 472 -21.18 -20.66 60.26
C LEU A 472 -19.99 -20.80 61.23
N SER A 473 -19.15 -19.76 61.35
CA SER A 473 -19.04 -18.84 62.52
C SER A 473 -17.69 -18.10 62.62
N ASP A 474 -17.78 -16.82 63.02
CA ASP A 474 -16.86 -16.01 63.81
C ASP A 474 -15.38 -15.82 63.39
N THR A 475 -15.07 -14.66 62.78
CA THR A 475 -14.28 -13.54 63.37
C THR A 475 -14.11 -12.38 62.41
#